data_AF-A0A3D3FD75-F1
#
_entry.id   AF-A0A3D3FD75-F1
#
_cell.length_a   1.000
_cell.length_b   1.000
_cell.length_c   1.000
_cell.angle_alpha   90.00
_cell.angle_beta   90.00
_cell.angle_gamma   90.00
#
_symmetry.space_group_name_H-M   'P 1'
#
loop_
_entity.id
_entity.type
_entity.pdbx_description
1 polymer ?
#
loop_
_entity_poly.entity_id
_entity_poly.type
_entity_poly.pdbx_seq_one_letter_code
_entity_poly.pdbx_strand_id
1 'polypeptide(L)'
;MDLNSILGPIIGIVMIVLGILTSTDPKTHVVTAHFNDASSLLMNFIDLPSVLIVVGGTLACLMVAFPISQFKKIGKHMKIIFSPNQYNPAAYIAQIVGFAKKARVSGLLALEEDIENVEDPFMKSSLMMVVDSVDPDKVKQQMETELEYMEDRHTRDRAMYDKGAAFAPGFGMIGTL
;
A
#
# COMPACT_ATOMS: atom_id res chain seq x y z
N MET A 1 -8.22 6.43 8.54
CA MET A 1 -6.87 6.84 8.11
C MET A 1 -5.88 6.12 9.01
N ASP A 2 -4.96 5.36 8.43
CA ASP A 2 -3.88 4.77 9.24
C ASP A 2 -2.87 5.87 9.52
N LEU A 3 -2.81 6.26 10.79
CA LEU A 3 -1.93 7.32 11.26
C LEU A 3 -0.46 6.96 11.00
N ASN A 4 -0.12 5.67 10.96
CA ASN A 4 1.25 5.20 10.75
C ASN A 4 1.75 5.45 9.33
N SER A 5 0.90 5.23 8.32
CA SER A 5 1.24 5.46 6.91
C SER A 5 1.54 6.92 6.59
N ILE A 6 1.05 7.86 7.42
CA ILE A 6 1.29 9.30 7.29
C ILE A 6 2.43 9.74 8.20
N LEU A 7 2.39 9.35 9.48
CA LEU A 7 3.41 9.73 10.46
C LEU A 7 4.78 9.17 10.10
N GLY A 8 4.87 7.93 9.62
CA GLY A 8 6.15 7.29 9.31
C GLY A 8 7.00 8.10 8.31
N PRO A 9 6.49 8.39 7.10
CA PRO A 9 7.19 9.23 6.13
C PRO A 9 7.52 10.63 6.66
N ILE A 10 6.61 11.25 7.42
CA ILE A 10 6.83 12.59 8.00
C ILE A 10 7.98 12.55 9.00
N ILE A 11 7.97 11.62 9.95
CA ILE A 11 9.03 11.46 10.96
C ILE A 11 10.37 11.15 10.27
N GLY A 12 10.37 10.30 9.24
CA GLY A 12 11.57 9.99 8.46
C GLY A 12 12.17 11.23 7.81
N ILE A 13 11.36 12.05 7.14
CA ILE A 13 11.80 13.31 6.52
C ILE A 13 12.30 14.28 7.59
N VAL A 14 11.58 14.43 8.70
CA VAL A 14 11.99 15.32 9.82
C VAL A 14 13.35 14.91 10.37
N MET A 15 13.60 13.60 10.54
CA MET A 15 14.90 13.11 11.01
C MET A 15 16.03 13.35 10.00
N ILE A 16 15.77 13.19 8.69
CA ILE A 16 16.74 13.52 7.64
C ILE A 16 17.08 15.00 7.66
N VAL A 17 16.06 15.87 7.70
CA VAL A 17 16.25 17.33 7.75
C VAL A 17 16.99 17.73 9.01
N LEU A 18 16.61 17.21 10.18
CA LEU A 18 17.31 17.48 11.44
C LEU A 18 18.77 17.04 11.36
N GLY A 19 19.05 15.88 10.76
CA GLY A 19 20.41 15.40 10.51
C GLY A 19 21.25 16.34 9.64
N ILE A 20 20.65 16.94 8.61
CA ILE A 20 21.32 17.95 7.75
C ILE A 20 21.60 19.26 8.53
N LEU A 21 20.70 19.63 9.44
CA LEU A 21 20.80 20.87 10.22
C LEU A 21 21.76 20.75 11.41
N THR A 22 22.04 19.53 11.88
CA THR A 22 23.01 19.28 12.95
C THR A 22 24.40 19.08 12.37
N SER A 23 25.35 19.93 12.75
CA SER A 23 26.77 19.71 12.49
C SER A 23 27.48 19.38 13.81
N THR A 24 28.46 18.48 13.76
CA THR A 24 29.30 18.15 14.92
C THR A 24 30.70 18.69 14.69
N ASP A 25 31.19 19.53 15.59
CA ASP A 25 32.56 20.05 15.53
C ASP A 25 33.56 18.93 15.93
N PRO A 26 34.52 18.57 15.06
CA PRO A 26 35.47 17.48 15.29
C PRO A 26 36.34 17.62 16.54
N LYS A 27 36.50 18.82 17.10
CA LYS A 27 37.41 19.08 18.22
C LYS A 27 36.73 19.15 19.59
N THR A 28 35.44 19.46 19.63
CA THR A 28 34.70 19.67 20.88
C THR A 28 33.58 18.66 21.08
N HIS A 29 33.26 17.84 20.06
CA HIS A 29 32.13 16.91 20.05
C HIS A 29 30.78 17.55 20.42
N VAL A 30 30.67 18.88 20.34
CA VAL A 30 29.43 19.60 20.57
C VAL A 30 28.60 19.54 19.29
N VAL A 31 27.38 19.02 19.42
CA VAL A 31 26.39 19.03 18.34
C VAL A 31 25.74 20.40 18.33
N THR A 32 25.92 21.13 17.23
CA THR A 32 25.33 22.46 17.05
C THR A 32 24.29 22.40 15.95
N ALA A 33 23.07 22.83 16.23
CA ALA A 33 21.99 22.89 15.25
C ALA A 33 21.95 24.28 14.61
N HIS A 34 22.22 24.35 13.30
CA HIS A 34 22.26 25.59 12.55
C HIS A 34 20.90 25.89 11.91
N PHE A 35 19.99 26.48 12.68
CA PHE A 35 18.64 26.82 12.20
C PHE A 35 18.59 28.06 11.31
N ASN A 36 19.51 29.01 11.50
CA ASN A 36 19.53 30.26 10.72
C ASN A 36 20.00 30.06 9.26
N ASP A 37 20.82 29.04 9.01
CA ASP A 37 21.35 28.69 7.68
C ASP A 37 20.64 27.47 7.08
N ALA A 38 19.47 27.11 7.61
CA ALA A 38 18.76 25.89 7.22
C ALA A 38 18.47 25.81 5.71
N SER A 39 18.11 26.93 5.09
CA SER A 39 17.80 26.99 3.66
C SER A 39 19.03 26.74 2.77
N SER A 40 20.19 27.31 3.11
CA SER A 40 21.42 27.14 2.33
C SER A 40 21.97 25.72 2.46
N LEU A 41 21.93 25.15 3.67
CA LEU A 41 22.31 23.76 3.92
C LEU A 41 21.46 22.77 3.14
N LEU A 42 20.13 22.96 3.09
CA LEU A 42 19.24 22.10 2.33
C LEU A 42 19.46 22.20 0.82
N MET A 43 19.73 23.41 0.30
CA MET A 43 20.00 23.61 -1.13
C MET A 43 21.28 22.89 -1.60
N ASN A 44 22.28 22.71 -0.73
CA ASN A 44 23.50 21.98 -1.07
C ASN A 44 23.26 20.48 -1.36
N PHE A 45 22.16 19.90 -0.86
CA PHE A 45 21.82 18.49 -1.08
C PHE A 45 20.91 18.27 -2.30
N ILE A 46 20.50 19.33 -3.01
CA ILE A 46 19.66 19.23 -4.19
C ILE A 46 20.48 19.61 -5.41
N ASP A 47 20.93 18.59 -6.14
CA ASP A 47 21.61 18.75 -7.43
C ASP A 47 20.73 18.23 -8.57
N LEU A 48 20.45 19.10 -9.55
CA LEU A 48 19.52 18.81 -10.63
C LEU A 48 19.99 17.66 -11.55
N PRO A 49 21.26 17.60 -12.01
CA PRO A 49 21.82 16.44 -12.70
C PRO A 49 21.65 15.13 -11.93
N SER A 50 22.00 15.12 -10.65
CA SER A 50 21.87 13.93 -9.79
C SER A 50 20.43 13.44 -9.71
N VAL A 51 19.47 14.35 -9.55
CA VAL A 51 18.03 14.01 -9.54
C VAL A 51 17.59 13.41 -10.87
N LEU A 52 18.03 13.97 -12.00
CA LEU A 52 17.68 13.46 -13.34
C LEU A 52 18.23 12.05 -13.58
N ILE A 53 19.47 11.76 -13.14
CA ILE A 53 20.06 10.44 -13.27
C ILE A 53 19.28 9.41 -12.45
N VAL A 54 19.04 9.70 -11.16
CA VAL A 54 18.39 8.76 -10.26
C VAL A 54 16.92 8.56 -10.61
N VAL A 55 16.15 9.66 -10.68
CA VAL A 55 14.71 9.58 -10.93
C VAL A 55 14.43 9.17 -12.38
N GLY A 56 15.13 9.78 -13.34
CA GLY A 56 14.97 9.47 -14.76
C GLY A 56 15.40 8.05 -15.09
N GLY A 57 16.54 7.60 -14.58
CA GLY A 57 17.03 6.23 -14.77
C GLY A 57 16.09 5.19 -14.16
N THR A 58 15.65 5.41 -12.92
CA THR A 58 14.70 4.52 -12.23
C THR A 58 13.38 4.44 -12.98
N LEU A 59 12.83 5.59 -13.42
CA LEU A 59 11.59 5.64 -14.18
C LEU A 59 11.73 4.91 -15.52
N ALA A 60 12.84 5.11 -16.24
CA ALA A 60 13.11 4.42 -17.50
C ALA A 60 13.18 2.90 -17.32
N CYS A 61 13.89 2.41 -16.31
CA CYS A 61 13.92 0.97 -15.99
C CYS A 61 12.53 0.42 -15.63
N LEU A 62 11.73 1.18 -14.86
CA LEU A 62 10.37 0.78 -14.53
C LEU A 62 9.46 0.74 -15.77
N MET A 63 9.61 1.67 -16.71
CA MET A 63 8.85 1.67 -17.97
C MET A 63 9.20 0.49 -18.87
N VAL A 64 10.43 -0.03 -18.80
CA VAL A 64 10.83 -1.26 -19.50
C VAL A 64 10.27 -2.50 -18.79
N ALA A 65 10.27 -2.52 -17.45
CA ALA A 65 9.86 -3.67 -16.68
C ALA A 65 8.33 -3.84 -16.53
N PHE A 66 7.56 -2.74 -16.61
CA PHE A 66 6.12 -2.74 -16.35
C PHE A 66 5.32 -2.06 -17.45
N PRO A 67 4.11 -2.58 -17.78
CA PRO A 67 3.25 -1.95 -18.78
C PRO A 67 2.72 -0.59 -18.28
N ILE A 68 2.51 0.35 -19.21
CA ILE A 68 2.00 1.71 -18.92
C ILE A 68 0.65 1.70 -18.19
N SER A 69 -0.15 0.64 -18.33
CA SER A 69 -1.41 0.46 -17.61
C SER A 69 -1.24 0.44 -16.09
N GLN A 70 -0.11 -0.06 -15.56
CA GLN A 70 0.21 -0.06 -14.13
C GLN A 70 0.43 1.37 -13.61
N PHE A 71 1.14 2.20 -14.38
CA PHE A 71 1.41 3.60 -14.02
C PHE A 71 0.14 4.43 -13.84
N LYS A 72 -0.91 4.16 -14.63
CA LYS A 72 -2.22 4.82 -14.48
C LYS A 72 -2.90 4.50 -13.14
N LYS A 73 -2.56 3.38 -12.51
CA LYS A 73 -3.13 2.98 -11.21
C LYS A 73 -2.45 3.65 -10.02
N ILE A 74 -1.27 4.26 -10.19
CA ILE A 74 -0.52 4.90 -9.09
C ILE A 74 -1.40 5.88 -8.31
N GLY A 75 -2.21 6.70 -8.99
CA GLY A 75 -3.12 7.63 -8.31
C GLY A 75 -4.13 6.94 -7.39
N LYS A 76 -4.65 5.77 -7.79
CA LYS A 76 -5.53 4.96 -6.93
C LYS A 76 -4.76 4.36 -5.76
N HIS A 77 -3.54 3.87 -5.99
CA HIS A 77 -2.69 3.32 -4.93
C HIS A 77 -2.38 4.38 -3.86
N MET A 78 -2.04 5.62 -4.26
CA MET A 78 -1.80 6.72 -3.32
C MET A 78 -3.03 6.99 -2.43
N LYS A 79 -4.23 6.97 -3.01
CA LYS A 79 -5.48 7.13 -2.22
C LYS A 79 -5.64 6.02 -1.18
N ILE A 80 -5.33 4.76 -1.54
CA ILE A 80 -5.43 3.61 -0.63
C ILE A 80 -4.38 3.72 0.48
N ILE A 81 -3.16 4.16 0.17
CA ILE A 81 -2.07 4.31 1.16
C ILE A 81 -2.44 5.37 2.22
N PHE A 82 -3.01 6.51 1.80
CA PHE A 82 -3.41 7.57 2.73
C PHE A 82 -4.74 7.33 3.43
N SER A 83 -5.63 6.54 2.82
CA SER A 83 -6.92 6.17 3.38
C SER A 83 -7.13 4.66 3.28
N PRO A 84 -6.43 3.87 4.10
CA PRO A 84 -6.62 2.43 4.11
C PRO A 84 -8.01 2.10 4.65
N ASN A 85 -8.62 1.08 4.04
CA ASN A 85 -9.87 0.52 4.53
C ASN A 85 -9.62 -0.13 5.91
N GLN A 86 -10.42 0.26 6.88
CA GLN A 86 -10.40 -0.35 8.21
C GLN A 86 -11.33 -1.56 8.18
N TYR A 87 -10.75 -2.75 8.10
CA TYR A 87 -11.48 -3.99 8.28
C TYR A 87 -11.50 -4.34 9.77
N ASN A 88 -12.69 -4.67 10.30
CA ASN A 88 -12.84 -5.14 11.68
C ASN A 88 -13.17 -6.64 11.67
N PRO A 89 -12.18 -7.53 11.89
CA PRO A 89 -12.40 -8.98 11.85
C PRO A 89 -13.49 -9.45 12.81
N ALA A 90 -13.62 -8.83 13.98
CA ALA A 90 -14.65 -9.18 14.96
C ALA A 90 -16.07 -8.89 14.44
N ALA A 91 -16.24 -7.79 13.70
CA ALA A 91 -17.52 -7.47 13.06
C ALA A 91 -17.88 -8.48 11.97
N TYR A 92 -16.90 -8.88 11.14
CA TYR A 92 -17.10 -9.91 10.10
C TYR A 92 -17.47 -11.27 10.72
N ILE A 93 -16.78 -11.69 11.79
CA ILE A 93 -17.11 -12.93 12.52
C ILE A 93 -18.54 -12.88 13.04
N ALA A 94 -18.94 -11.77 13.68
CA ALA A 94 -20.29 -11.61 14.21
C ALA A 94 -21.36 -11.67 13.11
N GLN A 95 -21.10 -11.05 11.95
CA GLN A 95 -21.99 -11.12 10.79
C GLN A 95 -22.11 -12.55 10.25
N ILE A 96 -20.99 -13.26 10.03
CA ILE A 96 -20.98 -14.64 9.54
C ILE A 96 -21.74 -15.57 10.48
N VAL A 97 -21.54 -15.44 11.81
CA VAL A 97 -22.27 -16.22 12.81
C VAL A 97 -23.77 -15.87 12.78
N GLY A 98 -24.13 -14.61 12.56
CA GLY A 98 -25.50 -14.17 12.37
C GLY A 98 -26.17 -14.87 11.19
N PHE A 99 -25.52 -14.88 10.02
CA PHE A 99 -26.01 -15.58 8.84
C PHE A 99 -26.12 -17.09 9.06
N ALA A 100 -25.13 -17.72 9.69
CA ALA A 100 -25.19 -19.15 10.01
C ALA A 100 -26.37 -19.51 10.93
N LYS A 101 -26.67 -18.67 11.94
CA LYS A 101 -27.82 -18.86 12.82
C LYS A 101 -29.14 -18.70 12.07
N LYS A 102 -29.28 -17.67 11.23
CA LYS A 102 -30.49 -17.43 10.44
C LYS A 102 -30.74 -18.57 9.45
N ALA A 103 -29.69 -18.99 8.73
CA ALA A 103 -29.74 -20.12 7.80
C ALA A 103 -30.20 -21.42 8.47
N ARG A 104 -29.77 -21.67 9.72
CA ARG A 104 -30.17 -22.87 10.48
C ARG A 104 -31.64 -22.87 10.87
N VAL A 105 -32.24 -21.72 11.17
CA VAL A 105 -33.62 -21.61 11.66
C VAL A 105 -34.61 -21.44 10.52
N SER A 106 -34.30 -20.57 9.56
CA SER A 106 -35.22 -20.12 8.51
C SER A 106 -34.88 -20.69 7.12
N GLY A 107 -33.78 -21.44 7.00
CA GLY A 107 -33.27 -21.96 5.72
C GLY A 107 -32.40 -20.96 4.96
N LEU A 108 -31.79 -21.40 3.85
CA LEU A 108 -30.83 -20.61 3.06
C LEU A 108 -31.47 -19.45 2.31
N LEU A 109 -32.70 -19.61 1.79
CA LEU A 109 -33.41 -18.54 1.06
C LEU A 109 -33.68 -17.31 1.94
N ALA A 110 -33.80 -17.49 3.26
CA ALA A 110 -34.00 -16.37 4.19
C ALA A 110 -32.77 -15.44 4.28
N LEU A 111 -31.64 -15.81 3.67
CA LEU A 111 -30.46 -14.96 3.56
C LEU A 111 -30.56 -13.96 2.41
N GLU A 112 -31.40 -14.16 1.39
CA GLU A 112 -31.48 -13.29 0.21
C GLU A 112 -31.75 -11.82 0.57
N GLU A 113 -32.69 -11.59 1.49
CA GLU A 113 -33.03 -10.25 1.99
C GLU A 113 -31.86 -9.56 2.70
N ASP A 114 -30.98 -10.34 3.36
CA ASP A 114 -29.85 -9.78 4.09
C ASP A 114 -28.63 -9.56 3.18
N ILE A 115 -28.48 -10.36 2.13
CA ILE A 115 -27.38 -10.27 1.15
C ILE A 115 -27.36 -8.91 0.46
N GLU A 116 -28.52 -8.31 0.21
CA GLU A 116 -28.58 -6.96 -0.39
C GLU A 116 -27.93 -5.88 0.49
N ASN A 117 -27.97 -6.08 1.81
CA ASN A 117 -27.45 -5.14 2.81
C ASN A 117 -25.97 -5.36 3.14
N VAL A 118 -25.31 -6.37 2.56
CA VAL A 118 -23.89 -6.62 2.76
C VAL A 118 -23.05 -5.63 1.94
N GLU A 119 -22.25 -4.82 2.64
CA GLU A 119 -21.38 -3.82 2.02
C GLU A 119 -20.18 -4.43 1.29
N ASP A 120 -19.62 -5.53 1.80
CA ASP A 120 -18.44 -6.18 1.23
C ASP A 120 -18.81 -7.02 -0.01
N PRO A 121 -18.29 -6.67 -1.21
CA PRO A 121 -18.62 -7.40 -2.43
C PRO A 121 -18.21 -8.87 -2.40
N PHE A 122 -17.10 -9.20 -1.74
CA PHE A 122 -16.61 -10.58 -1.65
C PHE A 122 -17.56 -11.44 -0.81
N MET A 123 -17.93 -10.96 0.38
CA MET A 123 -18.90 -11.62 1.25
C MET A 123 -20.28 -11.74 0.59
N LYS A 124 -20.72 -10.70 -0.12
CA LYS A 124 -22.00 -10.71 -0.86
C LYS A 124 -22.01 -11.78 -1.96
N SER A 125 -20.96 -11.83 -2.80
CA SER A 125 -20.79 -12.84 -3.85
C SER A 125 -20.77 -14.25 -3.27
N SER A 126 -20.02 -14.43 -2.18
CA SER A 126 -19.90 -15.71 -1.48
C SER A 126 -21.24 -16.22 -0.95
N LEU A 127 -22.04 -15.34 -0.33
CA LEU A 127 -23.36 -15.70 0.18
C LEU A 127 -24.35 -16.05 -0.94
N MET A 128 -24.32 -15.32 -2.08
CA MET A 128 -25.15 -15.67 -3.24
C MET A 128 -24.82 -17.06 -3.77
N MET A 129 -23.52 -17.40 -3.92
CA MET A 129 -23.10 -18.74 -4.38
C MET A 129 -23.58 -19.87 -3.46
N VAL A 130 -23.67 -19.61 -2.15
CA VAL A 130 -24.18 -20.58 -1.17
C VAL A 130 -25.70 -20.72 -1.25
N VAL A 131 -26.45 -19.63 -1.45
CA VAL A 131 -27.91 -19.65 -1.60
C VAL A 131 -28.33 -20.37 -2.87
N ASP A 132 -27.60 -20.13 -3.97
CA ASP A 132 -27.80 -20.79 -5.27
C ASP A 132 -27.51 -22.30 -5.25
N SER A 133 -27.22 -22.86 -4.07
CA SER A 133 -27.05 -24.30 -3.81
C SER A 133 -25.98 -24.94 -4.68
N VAL A 134 -24.90 -24.20 -4.91
CA VAL A 134 -23.68 -24.75 -5.48
C VAL A 134 -23.06 -25.71 -4.45
N ASP A 135 -22.55 -26.84 -4.94
CA ASP A 135 -21.80 -27.82 -4.13
C ASP A 135 -20.78 -27.09 -3.23
N PRO A 136 -20.78 -27.32 -1.89
CA PRO A 136 -19.89 -26.63 -0.96
C PRO A 136 -18.42 -26.67 -1.38
N ASP A 137 -17.97 -27.78 -1.98
CA ASP A 137 -16.59 -27.93 -2.43
C ASP A 137 -16.28 -27.01 -3.62
N LYS A 138 -17.25 -26.84 -4.53
CA LYS A 138 -17.12 -25.92 -5.67
C LYS A 138 -17.14 -24.47 -5.23
N VAL A 139 -18.01 -24.09 -4.29
CA VAL A 139 -18.06 -22.73 -3.73
C VAL A 139 -16.72 -22.38 -3.10
N LYS A 140 -16.20 -23.28 -2.26
CA LYS A 140 -14.90 -23.10 -1.63
C LYS A 140 -13.79 -22.92 -2.68
N GLN A 141 -13.73 -23.78 -3.68
CA GLN A 141 -12.73 -23.68 -4.74
C GLN A 141 -12.82 -22.35 -5.50
N GLN A 142 -14.04 -21.88 -5.80
CA GLN A 142 -14.24 -20.59 -6.48
C GLN A 142 -13.80 -19.42 -5.60
N MET A 143 -14.17 -19.41 -4.32
CA MET A 143 -13.73 -18.39 -3.36
C MET A 143 -12.21 -18.36 -3.19
N GLU A 144 -11.56 -19.52 -3.10
CA GLU A 144 -10.10 -19.63 -3.03
C GLU A 144 -9.44 -19.09 -4.30
N THR A 145 -9.99 -19.41 -5.47
CA THR A 145 -9.51 -18.90 -6.77
C THR A 145 -9.65 -17.37 -6.87
N GLU A 146 -10.78 -16.81 -6.39
CA GLU A 146 -11.00 -15.37 -6.38
C GLU A 146 -10.01 -14.65 -5.45
N LEU A 147 -9.74 -15.21 -4.27
CA LEU A 147 -8.73 -14.71 -3.35
C LEU A 147 -7.33 -14.76 -3.97
N GLU A 148 -6.98 -15.85 -4.63
CA GLU A 148 -5.69 -15.99 -5.34
C GLU A 148 -5.54 -14.89 -6.40
N TYR A 149 -6.54 -14.67 -7.26
CA TYR A 149 -6.49 -13.60 -8.25
C TYR A 149 -6.43 -12.19 -7.64
N MET A 150 -7.07 -11.99 -6.49
CA MET A 150 -6.99 -10.73 -5.76
C MET A 150 -5.56 -10.49 -5.23
N GLU A 151 -4.97 -11.51 -4.60
CA GLU A 151 -3.59 -11.47 -4.11
C GLU A 151 -2.60 -11.25 -5.26
N ASP A 152 -2.74 -11.98 -6.35
CA ASP A 152 -1.91 -11.85 -7.55
C ASP A 152 -1.92 -10.43 -8.11
N ARG A 153 -3.11 -9.82 -8.16
CA ARG A 153 -3.26 -8.42 -8.59
C ARG A 153 -2.53 -7.47 -7.65
N HIS A 154 -2.70 -7.62 -6.34
CA HIS A 154 -2.01 -6.79 -5.35
C HIS A 154 -0.49 -6.99 -5.36
N THR A 155 -0.03 -8.21 -5.55
CA THR A 155 1.40 -8.56 -5.67
C THR A 155 2.00 -7.93 -6.91
N ARG A 156 1.32 -7.98 -8.06
CA ARG A 156 1.76 -7.31 -9.29
C ARG A 156 1.82 -5.79 -9.15
N ASP A 157 0.82 -5.20 -8.50
CA ASP A 157 0.77 -3.76 -8.25
C ASP A 157 1.88 -3.34 -7.25
N ARG A 158 2.19 -4.16 -6.23
CA ARG A 158 3.31 -3.93 -5.28
C ARG A 158 4.68 -4.09 -5.95
N ALA A 159 4.85 -5.08 -6.81
CA ALA A 159 6.13 -5.41 -7.44
C ALA A 159 6.76 -4.22 -8.18
N MET A 160 5.94 -3.32 -8.74
CA MET A 160 6.41 -2.09 -9.36
C MET A 160 7.16 -1.18 -8.37
N TYR A 161 6.63 -1.01 -7.16
CA TYR A 161 7.26 -0.19 -6.12
C TYR A 161 8.52 -0.86 -5.57
N ASP A 162 8.49 -2.18 -5.36
CA ASP A 162 9.65 -2.94 -4.87
C ASP A 162 10.82 -2.86 -5.86
N LYS A 163 10.54 -2.98 -7.17
CA LYS A 163 11.56 -2.81 -8.21
C LYS A 163 12.07 -1.37 -8.27
N GLY A 164 11.18 -0.38 -8.12
CA GLY A 164 11.58 1.03 -8.08
C GLY A 164 12.53 1.33 -6.91
N ALA A 165 12.20 0.82 -5.73
CA ALA A 165 13.04 0.94 -4.54
C ALA A 165 14.38 0.21 -4.69
N ALA A 166 14.42 -0.90 -5.42
CA ALA A 166 15.66 -1.63 -5.70
C ALA A 166 16.55 -0.94 -6.74
N PHE A 167 15.98 -0.29 -7.76
CA PHE A 167 16.74 0.37 -8.83
C PHE A 167 17.27 1.75 -8.42
N ALA A 168 16.55 2.50 -7.59
CA ALA A 168 16.93 3.86 -7.22
C ALA A 168 18.34 3.98 -6.61
N PRO A 169 18.77 3.14 -5.65
CA PRO A 169 20.13 3.17 -5.13
C PRO A 169 21.19 2.82 -6.19
N GLY A 170 20.86 1.93 -7.13
CA GLY A 170 21.74 1.55 -8.24
C GLY A 170 22.06 2.74 -9.14
N PHE A 171 21.05 3.49 -9.56
CA PHE A 171 21.25 4.74 -10.30
C PHE A 171 21.92 5.83 -9.45
N GLY A 172 21.70 5.83 -8.13
CA GLY A 172 22.43 6.69 -7.20
C GLY A 172 23.94 6.43 -7.26
N MET A 173 24.36 5.17 -7.20
CA MET A 173 25.77 4.82 -7.36
C MET A 173 26.32 5.18 -8.74
N ILE A 174 25.55 4.98 -9.82
CA ILE A 174 25.95 5.42 -11.17
C ILE A 174 26.16 6.94 -11.22
N GLY A 175 25.30 7.72 -10.56
CA GLY A 175 25.46 9.18 -10.51
C GLY A 175 26.67 9.68 -9.73
N THR A 176 27.33 8.81 -8.95
CA THR A 176 28.60 9.15 -8.26
C THR A 176 29.85 8.91 -9.09
N LEU A 177 29.73 8.22 -10.22
CA LEU A 177 30.83 7.92 -11.15
C LEU A 177 30.94 9.03 -12.22
#